data_AF-A0A1S4ERF5-F1
#
_entry.id   AF-A0A1S4ERF5-F1
#
_cell.length_a   1.000
_cell.length_b   1.000
_cell.length_c   1.000
_cell.angle_alpha   90.00
_cell.angle_beta   90.00
_cell.angle_gamma   90.00
#
_symmetry.space_group_name_H-M   'P 1'
#
loop_
_entity.id
_entity.type
_entity.pdbx_description
1 polymer ?
#
loop_
_entity_poly.entity_id
_entity_poly.type
_entity_poly.pdbx_seq_one_letter_code
_entity_poly.pdbx_strand_id
1 'polypeptide(L)'
;MITLSELLKFEIVEDEVDNWFLMTSWVPITSIVAGYLVFVLYAGPKWMANRKPFDIKYILLVYNLAQTLINLYYSISTVLTPGSLSYIYNHTCHPIRPRSLRPLQWKEVSRFFSSRGLS
;
A
#
# COMPACT_ATOMS: atom_id res chain seq x y z
N MET A 1 8.87 -25.72 -8.78
CA MET A 1 8.52 -25.33 -7.41
C MET A 1 8.26 -23.83 -7.45
N ILE A 2 6.99 -23.41 -7.39
CA ILE A 2 6.61 -22.00 -7.47
C ILE A 2 7.05 -21.36 -6.14
N THR A 3 7.87 -20.32 -6.19
CA THR A 3 8.34 -19.63 -4.99
C THR A 3 7.21 -18.79 -4.39
N LEU A 4 7.20 -18.60 -3.08
CA LEU A 4 6.18 -17.82 -2.36
C LEU A 4 6.02 -16.39 -2.92
N SER A 5 7.11 -15.85 -3.50
CA SER A 5 7.14 -14.57 -4.21
C SER A 5 6.30 -14.55 -5.50
N GLU A 6 6.22 -15.68 -6.20
CA GLU A 6 5.46 -15.82 -7.45
C GLU A 6 3.97 -16.05 -7.16
N LEU A 7 3.62 -16.67 -6.03
CA LEU A 7 2.24 -16.72 -5.55
C LEU A 7 1.73 -15.35 -5.09
N LEU A 8 2.58 -14.56 -4.41
CA LEU A 8 2.23 -13.22 -3.96
C LEU A 8 2.00 -12.23 -5.12
N LYS A 9 2.78 -12.33 -6.20
CA LYS A 9 2.58 -11.52 -7.42
C LYS A 9 1.28 -11.87 -8.15
N PHE A 10 0.87 -13.14 -8.14
CA PHE A 10 -0.31 -13.57 -8.89
C PHE A 10 -1.63 -13.09 -8.26
N GLU A 11 -1.64 -12.73 -6.97
CA GLU A 11 -2.87 -12.40 -6.25
C GLU A 11 -3.25 -10.90 -6.28
N ILE A 12 -2.31 -9.98 -6.56
CA ILE A 12 -2.52 -8.54 -6.26
C ILE A 12 -2.06 -7.56 -7.36
N VAL A 13 -1.46 -8.00 -8.47
CA VAL A 13 -0.87 -7.06 -9.45
C VAL A 13 -1.95 -6.26 -10.20
N GLU A 14 -2.00 -4.96 -9.92
CA GLU A 14 -2.66 -3.96 -10.76
C GLU A 14 -1.60 -3.28 -11.64
N ASP A 15 -1.70 -3.48 -12.96
CA ASP A 15 -0.71 -3.07 -13.96
C ASP A 15 -0.31 -1.57 -13.91
N GLU A 16 -1.15 -0.72 -13.32
CA GLU A 16 -0.93 0.73 -13.23
C GLU A 16 -0.09 1.12 -12.01
N VAL A 17 -0.16 0.34 -10.93
CA VAL A 17 0.57 0.58 -9.67
C VAL A 17 2.01 0.06 -9.78
N ASP A 18 2.25 -0.98 -10.57
CA ASP A 18 3.56 -1.61 -10.77
C ASP A 18 4.62 -0.65 -11.39
N ASN A 19 4.17 0.36 -12.13
CA ASN A 19 5.04 1.36 -12.75
C ASN A 19 5.43 2.49 -11.79
N TRP A 20 4.87 2.55 -10.59
CA TRP A 20 5.24 3.56 -9.61
C TRP A 20 6.62 3.30 -9.01
N PHE A 21 7.31 4.40 -8.71
CA PHE A 21 8.62 4.36 -8.08
C PHE A 21 8.54 3.56 -6.76
N LEU A 22 9.39 2.53 -6.63
CA LEU A 22 9.46 1.56 -5.51
C LEU A 22 8.32 0.52 -5.41
N MET A 23 7.32 0.53 -6.30
CA MET A 23 6.20 -0.44 -6.29
C MET A 23 6.38 -1.64 -7.22
N THR A 24 7.43 -1.66 -8.05
CA THR A 24 7.71 -2.76 -8.99
C THR A 24 7.91 -4.12 -8.31
N SER A 25 8.28 -4.13 -7.03
CA SER A 25 8.45 -5.34 -6.23
C SER A 25 8.40 -5.02 -4.74
N TRP A 26 8.00 -5.99 -3.91
CA TRP A 26 8.12 -5.95 -2.45
C TRP A 26 9.57 -5.87 -1.94
N VAL A 27 10.55 -6.22 -2.76
CA VAL A 27 11.99 -6.23 -2.40
C VAL A 27 12.54 -4.83 -2.11
N PRO A 28 12.35 -3.80 -2.98
CA PRO A 28 12.75 -2.42 -2.68
C PRO A 28 12.27 -1.90 -1.32
N ILE A 29 10.98 -2.09 -1.00
CA ILE A 29 10.38 -1.58 0.24
C ILE A 29 10.99 -2.29 1.45
N THR A 30 11.06 -3.63 1.42
CA THR A 30 11.64 -4.42 2.52
C THR A 30 13.12 -4.11 2.72
N SER A 31 13.88 -3.86 1.65
CA SER A 31 15.28 -3.43 1.74
C SER A 31 15.43 -2.07 2.45
N ILE A 32 14.57 -1.09 2.13
CA ILE A 32 14.58 0.23 2.79
C ILE A 32 14.26 0.09 4.27
N VAL A 33 13.23 -0.69 4.61
CA VAL A 33 12.83 -0.92 6.01
C VAL A 33 13.93 -1.64 6.79
N ALA A 34 14.54 -2.68 6.21
CA ALA A 34 15.66 -3.37 6.82
C ALA A 34 16.84 -2.42 7.06
N GLY A 35 17.18 -1.59 6.07
CA GLY A 35 18.22 -0.56 6.20
C GLY A 35 17.92 0.45 7.30
N TYR A 36 16.67 0.94 7.37
CA TYR A 36 16.21 1.84 8.43
C TYR A 36 16.35 1.21 9.82
N LEU A 37 15.95 -0.05 10.00
CA LEU A 37 16.07 -0.75 11.28
C LEU A 37 17.52 -0.95 11.70
N VAL A 38 18.40 -1.35 10.77
CA VAL A 38 19.83 -1.48 11.05
C VAL A 38 20.43 -0.13 11.48
N PHE A 39 20.03 0.94 10.80
CA PHE A 39 20.48 2.29 11.15
C PHE A 39 19.97 2.72 12.52
N VAL A 40 18.68 2.60 12.81
CA VAL A 40 18.09 3.09 14.07
C VAL A 40 18.48 2.25 15.28
N LEU A 41 18.62 0.93 15.13
CA LEU A 41 18.90 0.03 16.26
C LEU A 41 20.39 -0.15 16.55
N TYR A 42 21.25 -0.13 15.52
CA TYR A 42 22.67 -0.44 15.70
C TYR A 42 23.57 0.76 15.37
N ALA A 43 23.50 1.28 14.15
CA ALA A 43 24.46 2.29 13.69
C ALA A 43 24.28 3.64 14.41
N GLY A 44 23.03 4.09 14.54
CA GLY A 44 22.64 5.35 15.16
C GLY A 44 23.02 5.41 16.64
N PRO A 45 22.58 4.47 17.50
CA PRO A 45 22.93 4.47 18.91
C PRO A 45 24.42 4.38 19.15
N LYS A 46 25.15 3.55 18.39
CA LYS A 46 26.62 3.43 18.48
C LYS A 46 27.33 4.74 18.10
N TRP A 47 26.82 5.46 17.10
CA TRP A 47 27.37 6.76 16.69
C TRP A 47 27.03 7.90 17.66
N MET A 48 25.86 7.84 18.30
CA MET A 48 25.37 8.83 19.26
C MET A 48 25.88 8.60 20.70
N ALA A 49 26.43 7.42 21.01
CA ALA A 49 26.86 7.06 22.37
C ALA A 49 27.86 8.04 23.01
N ASN A 50 28.74 8.66 22.20
CA ASN A 50 29.77 9.59 22.68
C ASN A 50 29.50 11.05 22.29
N ARG A 51 28.27 11.39 21.88
CA ARG A 51 27.90 12.75 21.44
C ARG A 51 26.74 13.30 22.24
N LYS A 52 26.71 14.62 22.41
CA LYS A 52 25.54 15.33 22.97
C LYS A 52 24.35 15.23 22.00
N PRO A 53 23.11 15.19 22.50
CA PRO A 53 21.92 15.14 21.67
C PRO A 53 21.84 16.36 20.75
N PHE A 54 21.45 16.15 19.49
CA PHE A 54 21.25 17.21 18.52
C PHE A 54 19.98 18.00 18.85
N ASP A 55 20.06 19.33 18.83
CA ASP A 55 18.86 20.17 18.88
C ASP A 55 18.22 20.24 17.48
N ILE A 56 17.30 19.32 17.24
CA ILE A 56 16.55 19.19 15.99
C ILE A 56 15.16 19.84 16.07
N LYS A 57 14.90 20.69 17.08
CA LYS A 57 13.58 21.26 17.34
C LYS A 57 12.97 21.97 16.13
N TYR A 58 13.74 22.81 15.45
CA TYR A 58 13.27 23.56 14.28
C TYR A 58 13.03 22.65 13.07
N ILE A 59 13.89 21.66 12.86
CA ILE A 59 13.74 20.67 11.78
C ILE A 59 12.46 19.86 12.00
N LEU A 60 12.23 19.42 13.25
CA LEU A 60 11.03 18.67 13.61
C LEU A 60 9.76 19.51 13.48
N LEU A 61 9.82 20.79 13.83
CA LEU A 61 8.71 21.73 13.65
C LEU A 61 8.33 21.87 12.16
N VAL A 62 9.31 22.11 11.29
CA VAL A 62 9.10 22.22 9.85
C VAL A 62 8.56 20.93 9.26
N TYR A 63 9.13 19.78 9.67
CA TYR A 63 8.67 18.46 9.23
C TYR A 63 7.20 18.22 9.57
N ASN A 64 6.82 18.42 10.84
CA ASN A 64 5.44 18.20 11.29
C ASN A 64 4.46 19.17 10.62
N LEU A 65 4.87 20.42 10.40
CA LEU A 65 4.05 21.41 9.71
C LEU A 65 3.84 21.01 8.24
N ALA A 66 4.90 20.64 7.52
CA ALA A 66 4.81 20.17 6.14
C ALA A 66 3.93 18.93 6.03
N GLN A 67 4.12 17.94 6.91
CA GLN A 67 3.32 16.72 6.93
C GLN A 67 1.83 17.02 7.20
N THR A 68 1.54 17.94 8.13
CA THR A 68 0.16 18.34 8.42
C THR A 68 -0.49 19.05 7.23
N LEU A 69 0.23 19.94 6.55
CA LEU A 69 -0.28 20.63 5.36
C LEU A 69 -0.55 19.66 4.21
N ILE A 70 0.34 18.70 3.97
CA ILE A 70 0.16 17.68 2.92
C ILE A 70 -1.05 16.81 3.24
N ASN A 71 -1.18 16.33 4.47
CA ASN A 71 -2.34 15.54 4.89
C ASN A 71 -3.65 16.33 4.80
N LEU A 72 -3.61 17.61 5.19
CA LEU A 72 -4.75 18.51 5.08
C LEU A 72 -5.16 18.70 3.61
N TYR A 73 -4.19 18.89 2.71
CA TYR A 73 -4.44 19.00 1.28
C TYR A 73 -5.15 17.75 0.74
N TYR A 74 -4.63 16.55 1.01
CA TYR A 74 -5.28 15.31 0.56
C TYR A 74 -6.68 15.12 1.16
N SER A 75 -6.83 15.45 2.44
CA SER A 75 -8.11 15.35 3.14
C SER A 75 -9.15 16.28 2.52
N ILE A 76 -8.78 17.55 2.29
CA ILE A 76 -9.65 18.54 1.65
C ILE A 76 -9.99 18.13 0.22
N SER A 77 -8.99 17.74 -0.58
CA SER A 77 -9.20 17.28 -1.96
C SER A 77 -10.17 16.10 -2.02
N THR A 78 -10.05 15.15 -1.08
CA THR A 78 -10.96 14.01 -1.00
C THR A 78 -12.38 14.46 -0.61
N VAL A 79 -12.53 15.33 0.39
CA VAL A 79 -13.85 15.78 0.88
C VAL A 79 -14.56 16.70 -0.13
N LEU A 80 -13.83 17.59 -0.80
CA LEU A 80 -14.39 18.53 -1.78
C LEU A 80 -14.73 17.87 -3.12
N THR A 81 -14.24 16.66 -3.38
CA THR A 81 -14.61 15.91 -4.59
C THR A 81 -16.11 15.57 -4.51
N PRO A 82 -16.94 16.08 -5.44
CA PRO A 82 -18.39 15.91 -5.37
C PRO A 82 -18.74 14.43 -5.44
N GLY A 83 -19.55 13.97 -4.48
CA GLY A 83 -19.95 12.57 -4.37
C GLY A 83 -18.98 11.67 -3.61
N SER A 84 -17.82 12.13 -3.12
CA SER A 84 -16.88 11.27 -2.39
C SER A 84 -17.46 10.73 -1.08
N LEU A 85 -18.16 11.57 -0.31
CA LEU A 85 -18.82 11.15 0.94
C LEU A 85 -19.94 10.13 0.67
N SER A 86 -20.72 10.35 -0.40
CA SER A 86 -21.78 9.42 -0.82
C SER A 86 -21.17 8.11 -1.34
N TYR A 87 -20.04 8.19 -2.06
CA TYR A 87 -19.30 7.05 -2.55
C TYR A 87 -18.76 6.20 -1.40
N ILE A 88 -18.12 6.80 -0.40
CA ILE A 88 -17.60 6.08 0.78
C ILE A 88 -18.74 5.39 1.54
N TYR A 89 -19.84 6.10 1.80
CA TYR A 89 -20.99 5.55 2.53
C TYR A 89 -21.64 4.37 1.78
N ASN A 90 -21.87 4.51 0.47
CA ASN A 90 -22.54 3.49 -0.33
C ASN A 90 -21.63 2.32 -0.74
N HIS A 91 -20.31 2.50 -0.80
CA HIS A 91 -19.34 1.48 -1.22
C HIS A 91 -18.51 0.89 -0.08
N THR A 92 -18.99 0.97 1.16
CA THR A 92 -18.33 0.38 2.33
C THR A 92 -18.04 -1.13 2.16
N CYS A 93 -18.93 -1.87 1.49
CA CYS A 93 -18.70 -3.28 1.11
C CYS A 93 -18.59 -3.42 -0.41
N HIS A 94 -17.37 -3.33 -0.95
CA HIS A 94 -17.07 -3.70 -2.33
C HIS A 94 -16.20 -4.97 -2.35
N PRO A 95 -16.63 -6.08 -2.99
CA PRO A 95 -15.80 -7.27 -3.08
C PRO A 95 -14.58 -7.00 -3.97
N ILE A 96 -13.37 -7.10 -3.41
CA ILE A 96 -12.11 -7.00 -4.17
C ILE A 96 -12.06 -8.20 -5.11
N ARG A 97 -12.28 -7.98 -6.41
CA ARG A 97 -12.17 -9.05 -7.43
C ARG A 97 -10.81 -8.95 -8.11
N PRO A 98 -9.96 -10.00 -8.07
CA PRO A 98 -8.70 -10.00 -8.79
C PRO A 98 -8.95 -9.85 -10.30
N ARG A 99 -8.09 -9.07 -10.97
CA ARG A 99 -8.19 -8.77 -12.42
C ARG A 99 -8.16 -10.04 -13.29
N SER A 100 -7.57 -11.14 -12.80
CA SER A 100 -7.53 -12.46 -13.45
C SER A 100 -8.90 -13.11 -13.66
N LEU A 101 -9.97 -12.60 -13.04
CA LEU A 101 -11.32 -13.17 -13.13
C LEU A 101 -12.25 -12.57 -14.19
N ARG A 102 -11.84 -11.52 -14.92
CA ARG A 102 -12.85 -10.67 -15.60
C ARG A 102 -13.56 -11.26 -16.83
N PRO A 103 -13.00 -12.19 -17.64
CA PRO A 103 -13.82 -12.86 -18.66
C PRO A 103 -13.92 -14.40 -18.55
N LEU A 104 -12.99 -15.08 -17.87
CA LEU A 104 -12.95 -16.56 -17.88
C LEU A 104 -13.73 -17.19 -16.72
N GLN A 105 -13.70 -16.59 -15.53
CA GLN A 105 -14.24 -17.27 -14.34
C GLN A 105 -15.77 -17.32 -14.32
N TRP A 106 -16.50 -16.35 -14.88
CA TRP A 106 -17.97 -16.43 -14.98
C TRP A 106 -18.44 -17.55 -15.92
N LYS A 107 -17.70 -17.85 -16.99
CA LYS A 107 -18.03 -18.95 -17.91
C LYS A 107 -17.68 -20.33 -17.34
N GLU A 108 -16.71 -20.42 -16.43
CA GLU A 108 -16.37 -21.68 -15.77
C GLU A 108 -17.21 -21.92 -14.52
N VAL A 109 -17.48 -20.89 -13.72
CA VAL A 109 -18.37 -20.96 -12.55
C VAL A 109 -19.80 -21.26 -12.98
N SER A 110 -20.32 -20.62 -14.03
CA SER A 110 -21.65 -20.96 -14.57
C SER A 110 -21.73 -22.41 -15.08
N ARG A 111 -20.68 -22.90 -15.75
CA ARG A 111 -20.58 -24.32 -16.17
C ARG A 111 -20.49 -25.28 -14.98
N PHE A 112 -19.77 -24.91 -13.92
CA PHE A 112 -19.65 -25.73 -12.71
C PHE A 112 -20.98 -25.82 -11.93
N PHE A 113 -21.70 -24.70 -11.78
CA PHE A 113 -23.03 -24.69 -11.14
C PHE A 113 -24.09 -25.38 -12.01
N SER A 114 -24.07 -25.17 -13.33
CA SER A 114 -24.95 -25.88 -14.28
C SER A 114 -24.69 -27.39 -14.30
N SER A 115 -23.43 -27.82 -14.16
CA SER A 115 -23.05 -29.24 -14.03
C SER A 115 -23.51 -29.88 -12.71
N ARG A 116 -23.75 -29.07 -11.67
CA ARG A 116 -24.22 -29.54 -10.35
C ARG A 116 -25.72 -29.32 -10.09
N GLY A 117 -26.48 -28.84 -11.08
CA GLY A 117 -27.94 -28.71 -10.98
C GLY A 117 -28.44 -27.77 -9.90
N LEU A 118 -27.60 -26.85 -9.42
CA LEU A 118 -27.95 -25.83 -8.42
C LEU A 118 -28.24 -24.53 -9.17
N SER A 119 -29.51 -24.35 -9.54
CA SER A 119 -30.08 -23.10 -10.07
C SER A 119 -30.78 -22.31 -8.97
#